data_AF-A0A6I7PZA5-F1
#
_entry.id   AF-A0A6I7PZA5-F1
#
_cell.length_a   1.000
_cell.length_b   1.000
_cell.length_c   1.000
_cell.angle_alpha   90.00
_cell.angle_beta   90.00
_cell.angle_gamma   90.00
#
_symmetry.space_group_name_H-M   'P 1'
#
loop_
_entity.id
_entity.type
_entity.pdbx_description
1 polymer ?
#
loop_
_entity_poly.entity_id
_entity_poly.type
_entity_poly.pdbx_seq_one_letter_code
_entity_poly.pdbx_strand_id
1 'polypeptide(L)'
;AGGDARAWGEIRPVWEAISAKVDPATGKEIRGAAPGKPVTGGEACAAWIGPGGAGHYVKMVHNGIEYGDMQLICEAYDLLRRVGGMTPEEMADVFEEWNAGALDSYLVEITSDILRQRDPETGAPFVDVVLDAAGQKGTGKWTSVAALDMGVPAPTIAEAVFARCVSAVKEERVAASKALAGPAAREAPVERERFVDMVRDAMLCAKICSYAQGFQIMRAAAAEQGWTPDFATIARIWRGGCIIRARFLQHIADAYTRDADLPNLLLDAHFAQTIDAGQANWREVVGIAARAGVPAPSFASALAYYDSYRCERLPASLLQAQRDYFGSHTYERTDRPRGEFFHLEWTTEGRPQSGA
;
A
#
# COMPACT_ATOMS: atom_id res chain seq x y z
N ALA A 1 9.31 19.56 -4.73
CA ALA A 1 8.68 20.81 -4.27
C ALA A 1 7.38 21.05 -5.01
N GLY A 2 6.41 21.77 -4.43
CA GLY A 2 5.23 22.28 -5.13
C GLY A 2 5.08 23.79 -4.91
N GLY A 3 4.31 24.48 -5.74
CA GLY A 3 4.09 25.93 -5.65
C GLY A 3 4.44 26.68 -6.94
N ASP A 4 4.85 27.95 -6.84
CA ASP A 4 5.24 28.78 -8.00
C ASP A 4 6.48 28.18 -8.69
N ALA A 5 6.36 27.90 -9.98
CA ALA A 5 7.43 27.34 -10.81
C ALA A 5 8.66 28.27 -10.89
N ARG A 6 8.49 29.59 -10.77
CA ARG A 6 9.60 30.55 -10.73
C ARG A 6 10.42 30.38 -9.45
N ALA A 7 9.75 30.18 -8.31
CA ALA A 7 10.44 29.92 -7.05
C ALA A 7 11.23 28.60 -7.10
N TRP A 8 10.72 27.58 -7.80
CA TRP A 8 11.51 26.38 -8.08
C TRP A 8 12.77 26.69 -8.88
N GLY A 9 12.70 27.53 -9.91
CA GLY A 9 13.87 27.94 -10.70
C GLY A 9 15.02 28.47 -9.83
N GLU A 10 14.71 29.28 -8.82
CA GLU A 10 15.70 29.85 -7.89
C GLU A 10 16.31 28.82 -6.92
N ILE A 11 15.49 27.90 -6.39
CA ILE A 11 15.93 26.95 -5.35
C ILE A 11 16.39 25.60 -5.92
N ARG A 12 16.11 25.31 -7.19
CA ARG A 12 16.40 24.03 -7.85
C ARG A 12 17.85 23.59 -7.66
N PRO A 13 18.88 24.44 -7.90
CA PRO A 13 20.28 24.00 -7.76
C PRO A 13 20.60 23.52 -6.34
N VAL A 14 20.05 24.18 -5.32
CA VAL A 14 20.24 23.79 -3.92
C VAL A 14 19.53 22.46 -3.64
N TRP A 15 18.27 22.33 -4.04
CA TRP A 15 17.48 21.12 -3.81
C TRP A 15 18.06 19.90 -4.51
N GLU A 16 18.43 20.03 -5.79
CA GLU A 16 19.08 18.95 -6.54
C GLU A 16 20.46 18.62 -5.97
N ALA A 17 21.22 19.58 -5.44
CA ALA A 17 22.52 19.31 -4.83
C ALA A 17 22.40 18.52 -3.52
N ILE A 18 21.49 18.92 -2.61
CA ILE A 18 21.37 18.31 -1.28
C ILE A 18 20.54 17.02 -1.25
N SER A 19 19.71 16.76 -2.26
CA SER A 19 18.88 15.55 -2.28
C SER A 19 19.71 14.28 -2.35
N ALA A 20 19.10 13.15 -1.99
CA ALA A 20 19.64 11.84 -2.37
C ALA A 20 19.84 11.76 -3.90
N LYS A 21 20.79 10.91 -4.31
CA LYS A 21 21.11 10.62 -5.70
C LYS A 21 20.89 9.15 -5.97
N VAL A 22 20.42 8.82 -7.16
CA VAL A 22 20.18 7.44 -7.60
C VAL A 22 21.04 7.15 -8.82
N ASP A 23 21.63 5.97 -8.85
CA ASP A 23 22.32 5.46 -10.03
C ASP A 23 21.29 5.13 -11.12
N PRO A 24 21.34 5.80 -12.29
CA PRO A 24 20.37 5.58 -13.35
C PRO A 24 20.41 4.16 -13.93
N ALA A 25 21.54 3.44 -13.84
CA ALA A 25 21.66 2.09 -14.36
C ALA A 25 21.00 1.05 -13.45
N THR A 26 21.11 1.22 -12.13
CA THR A 26 20.63 0.24 -11.15
C THR A 26 19.32 0.63 -10.48
N GLY A 27 18.91 1.91 -10.58
CA GLY A 27 17.77 2.47 -9.86
C GLY A 27 17.97 2.55 -8.34
N LYS A 28 19.18 2.29 -7.85
CA LYS A 28 19.51 2.28 -6.42
C LYS A 28 20.09 3.61 -5.95
N GLU A 29 19.77 3.96 -4.71
CA GLU A 29 20.34 5.12 -4.03
C GLU A 29 21.87 4.99 -3.91
N ILE A 30 22.59 6.04 -4.31
CA ILE A 30 24.02 6.18 -4.09
C ILE A 30 24.23 6.66 -2.64
N ARG A 31 24.69 5.76 -1.78
CA ARG A 31 24.93 6.01 -0.35
C ARG A 31 26.31 6.64 -0.10
N GLY A 32 26.53 7.13 1.13
CA GLY A 32 27.82 7.64 1.58
C GLY A 32 27.95 9.16 1.61
N ALA A 33 26.84 9.90 1.49
CA ALA A 33 26.82 11.32 1.77
C ALA A 33 27.17 11.59 3.24
N ALA A 34 28.02 12.59 3.47
CA ALA A 34 28.38 13.06 4.81
C ALA A 34 28.51 14.59 4.83
N PRO A 35 28.48 15.25 6.00
CA PRO A 35 28.72 16.69 6.10
C PRO A 35 30.04 17.08 5.39
N GLY A 36 29.95 18.00 4.43
CA GLY A 36 31.09 18.44 3.60
C GLY A 36 31.51 17.47 2.48
N LYS A 37 30.87 16.31 2.35
CA LYS A 37 31.13 15.31 1.31
C LYS A 37 29.80 14.84 0.69
N PRO A 38 29.16 15.68 -0.16
CA PRO A 38 27.94 15.28 -0.83
C PRO A 38 28.22 14.18 -1.85
N VAL A 39 27.21 13.36 -2.14
CA VAL A 39 27.25 12.46 -3.28
C VAL A 39 27.17 13.30 -4.55
N THR A 40 28.13 13.10 -5.46
CA THR A 40 28.19 13.76 -6.77
C THR A 40 27.86 12.75 -7.87
N GLY A 41 27.14 13.21 -8.90
CA GLY A 41 26.63 12.32 -9.97
C GLY A 41 25.32 11.61 -9.61
N GLY A 42 24.76 10.89 -10.59
CA GLY A 42 23.45 10.25 -10.49
C GLY A 42 22.26 11.20 -10.67
N GLU A 43 21.06 10.65 -10.63
CA GLU A 43 19.79 11.37 -10.75
C GLU A 43 19.34 11.91 -9.39
N ALA A 44 19.00 13.19 -9.32
CA ALA A 44 18.54 13.82 -8.09
C ALA A 44 17.12 13.37 -7.72
N CYS A 45 16.93 12.99 -6.45
CA CYS A 45 15.61 12.72 -5.88
C CYS A 45 14.87 14.02 -5.49
N ALA A 46 14.84 14.99 -6.39
CA ALA A 46 14.14 16.25 -6.22
C ALA A 46 13.60 16.76 -7.56
N ALA A 47 12.34 17.17 -7.58
CA ALA A 47 11.69 17.73 -8.75
C ALA A 47 10.62 18.76 -8.36
N TRP A 48 10.20 19.57 -9.32
CA TRP A 48 8.96 20.33 -9.20
C TRP A 48 7.79 19.43 -9.53
N ILE A 49 6.84 19.32 -8.60
CA ILE A 49 5.73 18.37 -8.64
C ILE A 49 4.49 18.98 -9.30
N GLY A 50 4.27 20.27 -9.10
CA GLY A 50 3.07 20.94 -9.57
C GLY A 50 2.77 22.23 -8.78
N PRO A 51 1.71 22.94 -9.18
CA PRO A 51 1.31 24.19 -8.55
C PRO A 51 0.71 23.96 -7.15
N GLY A 52 0.55 25.06 -6.40
CA GLY A 52 -0.15 25.07 -5.11
C GLY A 52 0.37 24.00 -4.13
N GLY A 53 -0.56 23.19 -3.61
CA GLY A 53 -0.30 22.16 -2.61
C GLY A 53 0.27 20.83 -3.15
N ALA A 54 0.53 20.69 -4.45
CA ALA A 54 0.85 19.40 -5.07
C ALA A 54 2.02 18.66 -4.40
N GLY A 55 3.10 19.38 -4.05
CA GLY A 55 4.25 18.79 -3.35
C GLY A 55 3.91 18.23 -1.96
N HIS A 56 3.04 18.91 -1.20
CA HIS A 56 2.57 18.42 0.10
C HIS A 56 1.61 17.24 -0.06
N TYR A 57 0.77 17.27 -1.08
CA TYR A 57 -0.17 16.19 -1.37
C TYR A 57 0.57 14.89 -1.72
N VAL A 58 1.58 14.96 -2.60
CA VAL A 58 2.44 13.82 -2.92
C VAL A 58 3.16 13.31 -1.66
N LYS A 59 3.62 14.20 -0.76
CA LYS A 59 4.23 13.78 0.51
C LYS A 59 3.24 13.09 1.45
N MET A 60 1.99 13.56 1.51
CA MET A 60 0.93 12.92 2.28
C MET A 60 0.72 11.49 1.78
N VAL A 61 0.52 11.30 0.47
CA VAL A 61 0.33 9.98 -0.15
C VAL A 61 1.53 9.07 0.07
N HIS A 62 2.76 9.59 -0.05
CA HIS A 62 3.98 8.84 0.32
C HIS A 62 3.86 8.25 1.74
N ASN A 63 3.40 9.03 2.72
CA ASN A 63 3.24 8.52 4.09
C ASN A 63 2.08 7.53 4.24
N GLY A 64 1.02 7.64 3.43
CA GLY A 64 -0.01 6.60 3.35
C GLY A 64 0.56 5.27 2.83
N ILE A 65 1.35 5.31 1.75
CA ILE A 65 2.05 4.13 1.21
C ILE A 65 3.04 3.57 2.22
N GLU A 66 3.80 4.43 2.92
CA GLU A 66 4.70 4.03 4.00
C GLU A 66 3.98 3.23 5.10
N TYR A 67 2.77 3.66 5.48
CA TYR A 67 1.97 2.94 6.47
C TYR A 67 1.55 1.57 5.94
N GLY A 68 1.13 1.49 4.67
CA GLY A 68 0.83 0.23 3.99
C GLY A 68 2.02 -0.73 3.97
N ASP A 69 3.20 -0.26 3.54
CA ASP A 69 4.42 -1.07 3.49
C ASP A 69 4.81 -1.60 4.87
N MET A 70 4.81 -0.75 5.90
CA MET A 70 5.10 -1.17 7.27
C MET A 70 4.11 -2.23 7.76
N GLN A 71 2.81 -2.05 7.50
CA GLN A 71 1.79 -2.98 7.96
C GLN A 71 1.89 -4.34 7.24
N LEU A 72 2.19 -4.36 5.94
CA LEU A 72 2.42 -5.60 5.19
C LEU A 72 3.63 -6.37 5.74
N ILE A 73 4.71 -5.66 6.09
CA ILE A 73 5.88 -6.26 6.74
C ILE A 73 5.52 -6.83 8.12
N CYS A 74 4.73 -6.11 8.92
CA CYS A 74 4.27 -6.59 10.22
C CYS A 74 3.37 -7.84 10.09
N GLU A 75 2.51 -7.91 9.09
CA GLU A 75 1.68 -9.09 8.82
C GLU A 75 2.51 -10.29 8.36
N ALA A 76 3.51 -10.07 7.50
CA ALA A 76 4.47 -11.12 7.14
C ALA A 76 5.22 -11.65 8.37
N TYR A 77 5.73 -10.76 9.22
CA TYR A 77 6.37 -11.11 10.49
C TYR A 77 5.43 -11.92 11.42
N ASP A 78 4.19 -11.49 11.63
CA ASP A 78 3.27 -12.18 12.55
C ASP A 78 2.88 -13.57 12.01
N LEU A 79 2.74 -13.71 10.69
CA LEU A 79 2.49 -15.00 10.05
C LEU A 79 3.69 -15.95 10.16
N LEU A 80 4.89 -15.49 9.82
CA LEU A 80 6.12 -16.31 9.95
C LEU A 80 6.34 -16.75 11.39
N ARG A 81 6.03 -15.89 12.37
CA ARG A 81 6.16 -16.20 13.79
C ARG A 81 5.09 -17.16 14.29
N ARG A 82 3.81 -16.81 14.13
CA ARG A 82 2.69 -17.54 14.76
C ARG A 82 2.28 -18.79 13.99
N VAL A 83 2.50 -18.80 12.68
CA VAL A 83 2.14 -19.91 11.80
C VAL A 83 3.37 -20.69 11.36
N GLY A 84 4.44 -19.99 10.98
CA GLY A 84 5.71 -20.62 10.59
C GLY A 84 6.55 -21.10 11.79
N GLY A 85 6.23 -20.67 13.01
CA GLY A 85 6.95 -21.04 14.23
C GLY A 85 8.37 -20.51 14.28
N MET A 86 8.67 -19.42 13.57
CA MET A 86 10.03 -18.88 13.43
C MET A 86 10.42 -17.98 14.59
N THR A 87 11.70 -18.03 14.98
CA THR A 87 12.28 -17.07 15.93
C THR A 87 12.59 -15.74 15.25
N PRO A 88 12.77 -14.63 16.02
CA PRO A 88 13.24 -13.36 15.47
C PRO A 88 14.53 -13.49 14.67
N GLU A 89 15.49 -14.29 15.13
CA GLU A 89 16.75 -14.50 14.43
C GLU A 89 16.56 -15.23 13.07
N GLU A 90 15.74 -16.28 13.01
CA GLU A 90 15.42 -16.96 11.76
C GLU A 90 14.67 -16.04 10.78
N MET A 91 13.74 -15.22 11.29
CA MET A 91 13.03 -14.24 10.46
C MET A 91 13.96 -13.15 9.95
N ALA A 92 14.99 -12.76 10.71
CA ALA A 92 15.97 -11.79 10.24
C ALA A 92 16.72 -12.30 8.99
N ASP A 93 17.10 -13.58 8.97
CA ASP A 93 17.72 -14.22 7.81
C ASP A 93 16.77 -14.23 6.60
N VAL A 94 15.48 -14.53 6.81
CA VAL A 94 14.45 -14.48 5.76
C VAL A 94 14.30 -13.08 5.18
N PHE A 95 14.19 -12.04 6.03
CA PHE A 95 14.05 -10.67 5.54
C PHE A 95 15.32 -10.17 4.85
N GLU A 96 16.51 -10.63 5.26
CA GLU A 96 17.77 -10.36 4.57
C GLU A 96 17.77 -10.98 3.16
N GLU A 97 17.34 -12.24 3.02
CA GLU A 97 17.19 -12.90 1.72
C GLU A 97 16.18 -12.17 0.83
N TRP A 98 15.01 -11.80 1.38
CA TRP A 98 14.00 -11.04 0.65
C TRP A 98 14.52 -9.69 0.17
N ASN A 99 15.37 -9.04 0.97
CA ASN A 99 16.00 -7.77 0.61
C ASN A 99 16.99 -7.91 -0.56
N ALA A 100 17.59 -9.08 -0.77
CA ALA A 100 18.45 -9.33 -1.92
C ALA A 100 17.66 -9.51 -3.24
N GLY A 101 16.35 -9.76 -3.14
CA GLY A 101 15.46 -10.08 -4.25
C GLY A 101 14.49 -8.96 -4.64
N ALA A 102 13.25 -9.35 -4.97
CA ALA A 102 12.20 -8.45 -5.45
C ALA A 102 11.67 -7.47 -4.38
N LEU A 103 11.93 -7.74 -3.09
CA LEU A 103 11.51 -6.91 -1.97
C LEU A 103 12.62 -5.94 -1.49
N ASP A 104 13.74 -5.83 -2.23
CA ASP A 104 14.82 -4.87 -1.99
C ASP A 104 14.29 -3.47 -1.67
N SER A 105 14.39 -3.10 -0.40
CA SER A 105 13.87 -1.84 0.13
C SER A 105 14.45 -1.51 1.50
N TYR A 106 14.48 -0.21 1.80
CA TYR A 106 14.96 0.25 3.11
C TYR A 106 14.15 -0.34 4.28
N LEU A 107 12.82 -0.44 4.15
CA LEU A 107 11.98 -0.97 5.23
C LEU A 107 12.25 -2.46 5.49
N VAL A 108 12.54 -3.25 4.45
CA VAL A 108 12.89 -4.67 4.60
C VAL A 108 14.29 -4.82 5.19
N GLU A 109 15.26 -4.02 4.74
CA GLU A 109 16.61 -3.94 5.30
C GLU A 109 16.58 -3.69 6.81
N ILE A 110 15.93 -2.61 7.26
CA ILE A 110 15.89 -2.31 8.70
C ILE A 110 15.07 -3.33 9.49
N THR A 111 14.12 -4.03 8.86
CA THR A 111 13.35 -5.08 9.55
C THR A 111 14.25 -6.24 9.92
N SER A 112 15.13 -6.67 9.01
CA SER A 112 16.14 -7.69 9.31
C SER A 112 17.03 -7.24 10.47
N ASP A 113 17.59 -6.02 10.40
CA ASP A 113 18.44 -5.47 11.46
C ASP A 113 17.73 -5.40 12.83
N ILE A 114 16.48 -4.93 12.85
CA ILE A 114 15.65 -4.84 14.06
C ILE A 114 15.42 -6.22 14.68
N LEU A 115 15.16 -7.24 13.85
CA LEU A 115 14.90 -8.60 14.33
C LEU A 115 16.16 -9.26 14.93
N ARG A 116 17.36 -8.84 14.51
CA ARG A 116 18.63 -9.28 15.12
C ARG A 116 18.96 -8.56 16.44
N GLN A 117 18.33 -7.41 16.69
CA GLN A 117 18.65 -6.61 17.87
C GLN A 117 18.22 -7.33 19.15
N ARG A 118 19.16 -7.48 20.10
CA ARG A 118 18.84 -7.87 21.48
C ARG A 118 18.58 -6.65 22.34
N ASP A 119 17.64 -6.77 23.25
CA ASP A 119 17.40 -5.76 24.27
C ASP A 119 18.61 -5.67 25.23
N PRO A 120 19.21 -4.48 25.43
CA PRO A 120 20.41 -4.34 26.26
C PRO A 120 20.16 -4.57 27.75
N GLU A 121 18.91 -4.51 28.22
CA GLU A 121 18.58 -4.70 29.64
C GLU A 121 18.28 -6.17 29.98
N THR A 122 17.49 -6.84 29.14
CA THR A 122 16.99 -8.20 29.38
C THR A 122 17.72 -9.28 28.58
N GLY A 123 18.41 -8.92 27.49
CA GLY A 123 19.03 -9.85 26.54
C GLY A 123 18.06 -10.60 25.62
N ALA A 124 16.75 -10.39 25.79
CA ALA A 124 15.70 -10.94 24.93
C ALA A 124 15.73 -10.29 23.52
N PRO A 125 15.10 -10.89 22.50
CA PRO A 125 14.88 -10.18 21.23
C PRO A 125 14.18 -8.83 21.46
N PHE A 126 14.72 -7.74 20.91
CA PHE A 126 14.23 -6.39 21.18
C PHE A 126 12.74 -6.24 20.82
N VAL A 127 12.32 -6.83 19.71
CA VAL A 127 10.91 -6.81 19.27
C VAL A 127 9.93 -7.44 20.26
N ASP A 128 10.40 -8.28 21.19
CA ASP A 128 9.56 -8.95 22.18
C ASP A 128 9.31 -8.09 23.42
N VAL A 129 10.16 -7.08 23.67
CA VAL A 129 10.01 -6.17 24.82
C VAL A 129 9.29 -4.87 24.45
N VAL A 130 9.17 -4.57 23.15
CA VAL A 130 8.49 -3.36 22.67
C VAL A 130 6.97 -3.49 22.86
N LEU A 131 6.35 -2.47 23.45
CA LEU A 131 4.90 -2.39 23.57
C LEU A 131 4.24 -2.30 22.19
N ASP A 132 3.30 -3.20 21.92
CA ASP A 132 2.52 -3.30 20.67
C ASP A 132 1.39 -2.25 20.60
N ALA A 133 1.73 -0.98 20.78
CA ALA A 133 0.84 0.18 20.69
C ALA A 133 1.43 1.23 19.75
N ALA A 134 1.11 1.11 18.47
CA ALA A 134 1.71 1.96 17.43
C ALA A 134 1.16 3.38 17.46
N GLY A 135 2.06 4.35 17.61
CA GLY A 135 1.74 5.77 17.45
C GLY A 135 1.51 6.15 15.97
N GLN A 136 0.89 7.32 15.77
CA GLN A 136 0.80 7.97 14.46
C GLN A 136 0.76 9.49 14.59
N LYS A 137 1.35 10.20 13.62
CA LYS A 137 1.38 11.67 13.58
C LYS A 137 0.29 12.28 12.67
N GLY A 138 -0.63 11.45 12.18
CA GLY A 138 -1.82 11.88 11.42
C GLY A 138 -1.69 11.86 9.89
N THR A 139 -0.49 11.84 9.31
CA THR A 139 -0.30 11.90 7.85
C THR A 139 -0.84 10.68 7.10
N GLY A 140 -0.74 9.48 7.67
CA GLY A 140 -1.38 8.27 7.12
C GLY A 140 -2.90 8.41 7.10
N LYS A 141 -3.50 8.88 8.21
CA LYS A 141 -4.95 9.17 8.30
C LYS A 141 -5.40 10.16 7.23
N TRP A 142 -4.64 11.24 6.97
CA TRP A 142 -5.01 12.21 5.93
C TRP A 142 -5.08 11.58 4.55
N THR A 143 -4.20 10.62 4.23
CA THR A 143 -4.28 9.89 2.95
C THR A 143 -5.57 9.10 2.83
N SER A 144 -5.96 8.36 3.89
CA SER A 144 -7.21 7.60 3.90
C SER A 144 -8.44 8.49 3.84
N VAL A 145 -8.43 9.62 4.54
CA VAL A 145 -9.52 10.61 4.48
C VAL A 145 -9.62 11.20 3.07
N ALA A 146 -8.51 11.62 2.46
CA ALA A 146 -8.53 12.15 1.11
C ALA A 146 -9.03 11.12 0.08
N ALA A 147 -8.67 9.84 0.24
CA ALA A 147 -9.21 8.77 -0.61
C ALA A 147 -10.74 8.66 -0.47
N LEU A 148 -11.27 8.72 0.75
CA LEU A 148 -12.72 8.70 1.01
C LEU A 148 -13.42 9.94 0.41
N ASP A 149 -12.87 11.13 0.64
CA ASP A 149 -13.44 12.40 0.15
C ASP A 149 -13.53 12.42 -1.39
N MET A 150 -12.56 11.81 -2.08
CA MET A 150 -12.51 11.72 -3.54
C MET A 150 -13.18 10.47 -4.12
N GLY A 151 -13.72 9.56 -3.29
CA GLY A 151 -14.31 8.31 -3.75
C GLY A 151 -13.32 7.33 -4.39
N VAL A 152 -12.04 7.37 -3.98
CA VAL A 152 -10.99 6.47 -4.50
C VAL A 152 -10.86 5.23 -3.61
N PRO A 153 -10.90 4.02 -4.17
CA PRO A 153 -10.75 2.79 -3.39
C PRO A 153 -9.29 2.58 -2.96
N ALA A 154 -8.95 2.95 -1.73
CA ALA A 154 -7.63 2.71 -1.12
C ALA A 154 -7.70 1.91 0.18
N PRO A 155 -8.32 0.70 0.17
CA PRO A 155 -8.60 -0.03 1.39
C PRO A 155 -7.34 -0.50 2.12
N THR A 156 -6.25 -0.82 1.41
CA THR A 156 -5.01 -1.32 2.04
C THR A 156 -4.33 -0.23 2.86
N ILE A 157 -4.30 1.01 2.35
CA ILE A 157 -3.77 2.15 3.11
C ILE A 157 -4.67 2.46 4.32
N ALA A 158 -6.00 2.37 4.16
CA ALA A 158 -6.94 2.57 5.25
C ALA A 158 -6.82 1.51 6.35
N GLU A 159 -6.69 0.23 5.99
CA GLU A 159 -6.46 -0.86 6.93
C GLU A 159 -5.15 -0.70 7.70
N ALA A 160 -4.09 -0.21 7.07
CA ALA A 160 -2.85 0.12 7.77
C ALA A 160 -3.02 1.22 8.83
N VAL A 161 -3.93 2.18 8.61
CA VAL A 161 -4.29 3.19 9.62
C VAL A 161 -5.13 2.54 10.74
N PHE A 162 -6.13 1.72 10.39
CA PHE A 162 -6.98 1.05 11.38
C PHE A 162 -6.20 0.05 12.24
N ALA A 163 -5.23 -0.67 11.67
CA ALA A 163 -4.35 -1.57 12.42
C ALA A 163 -3.60 -0.84 13.54
N ARG A 164 -3.12 0.38 13.29
CA ARG A 164 -2.53 1.23 14.34
C ARG A 164 -3.54 1.60 15.41
N CYS A 165 -4.75 2.02 15.02
CA CYS A 165 -5.83 2.32 15.96
C CYS A 165 -6.18 1.12 16.85
N VAL A 166 -6.28 -0.08 16.28
CA VAL A 166 -6.53 -1.33 17.02
C VAL A 166 -5.38 -1.65 17.96
N SER A 167 -4.13 -1.43 17.54
CA SER A 167 -2.96 -1.64 18.41
C SER A 167 -2.99 -0.72 19.64
N ALA A 168 -3.49 0.51 19.51
CA ALA A 168 -3.51 1.52 20.57
C ALA A 168 -4.47 1.18 21.73
N VAL A 169 -5.55 0.43 21.48
CA VAL A 169 -6.50 -0.01 22.53
C VAL A 169 -5.98 -1.26 23.27
N LYS A 170 -4.75 -1.19 23.78
CA LYS A 170 -4.01 -2.35 24.33
C LYS A 170 -4.75 -3.02 25.49
N GLU A 171 -5.24 -2.24 26.45
CA GLU A 171 -5.93 -2.76 27.64
C GLU A 171 -7.22 -3.49 27.25
N GLU A 172 -7.97 -2.94 26.29
CA GLU A 172 -9.18 -3.57 25.73
C GLU A 172 -8.84 -4.89 25.03
N ARG A 173 -7.77 -4.93 24.23
CA ARG A 173 -7.31 -6.17 23.58
C ARG A 173 -6.90 -7.24 24.59
N VAL A 174 -6.22 -6.86 25.68
CA VAL A 174 -5.84 -7.80 26.76
C VAL A 174 -7.07 -8.32 27.51
N ALA A 175 -8.11 -7.49 27.70
CA ALA A 175 -9.37 -7.95 28.27
C ALA A 175 -10.10 -8.90 27.29
N ALA A 176 -10.18 -8.52 26.02
CA ALA A 176 -10.82 -9.30 24.97
C ALA A 176 -10.17 -10.67 24.77
N SER A 177 -8.84 -10.78 24.86
CA SER A 177 -8.13 -12.06 24.70
C SER A 177 -8.46 -13.10 25.78
N LYS A 178 -9.07 -12.68 26.90
CA LYS A 178 -9.54 -13.57 27.97
C LYS A 178 -11.01 -13.98 27.79
N ALA A 179 -11.77 -13.20 27.01
CA ALA A 179 -13.20 -13.38 26.81
C ALA A 179 -13.54 -14.03 25.46
N LEU A 180 -12.71 -13.83 24.44
CA LEU A 180 -12.95 -14.28 23.07
C LEU A 180 -12.02 -15.44 22.72
N ALA A 181 -12.59 -16.54 22.24
CA ALA A 181 -11.83 -17.68 21.75
C ALA A 181 -11.53 -17.55 20.25
N GLY A 182 -10.34 -17.99 19.84
CA GLY A 182 -9.94 -18.15 18.44
C GLY A 182 -9.88 -19.63 18.02
N PRO A 183 -9.52 -19.92 16.76
CA PRO A 183 -9.32 -21.29 16.29
C PRO A 183 -8.17 -22.00 17.03
N ALA A 184 -8.27 -23.34 17.10
CA ALA A 184 -7.32 -24.19 17.84
C ALA A 184 -6.00 -24.46 17.10
N ALA A 185 -6.04 -24.56 15.77
CA ALA A 185 -4.85 -24.85 14.96
C ALA A 185 -4.13 -23.56 14.57
N ARG A 186 -2.81 -23.51 14.76
CA ARG A 186 -1.96 -22.37 14.39
C ARG A 186 -0.90 -22.70 13.34
N GLU A 187 -0.66 -23.97 13.05
CA GLU A 187 0.41 -24.38 12.14
C GLU A 187 -0.02 -24.28 10.67
N ALA A 188 0.92 -23.90 9.79
CA ALA A 188 0.69 -23.97 8.36
C ALA A 188 0.50 -25.43 7.93
N PRO A 189 -0.43 -25.72 7.00
CA PRO A 189 -0.60 -27.07 6.47
C PRO A 189 0.48 -27.46 5.44
N VAL A 190 1.61 -26.74 5.42
CA VAL A 190 2.70 -26.88 4.45
C VAL A 190 4.05 -26.76 5.14
N GLU A 191 5.10 -27.27 4.49
CA GLU A 191 6.48 -27.13 4.95
C GLU A 191 6.88 -25.66 5.13
N ARG A 192 7.77 -25.41 6.10
CA ARG A 192 8.13 -24.07 6.56
C ARG A 192 8.71 -23.20 5.43
N GLU A 193 9.64 -23.72 4.65
CA GLU A 193 10.28 -23.01 3.54
C GLU A 193 9.25 -22.62 2.47
N ARG A 194 8.31 -23.53 2.19
CA ARG A 194 7.22 -23.26 1.25
C ARG A 194 6.31 -22.14 1.78
N PHE A 195 6.02 -22.14 3.07
CA PHE A 195 5.23 -21.07 3.69
C PHE A 195 5.95 -19.71 3.61
N VAL A 196 7.26 -19.67 3.85
CA VAL A 196 8.09 -18.47 3.71
C VAL A 196 7.97 -17.88 2.29
N ASP A 197 8.14 -18.71 1.25
CA ASP A 197 7.97 -18.28 -0.14
C ASP A 197 6.56 -17.74 -0.40
N MET A 198 5.54 -18.38 0.18
CA MET A 198 4.16 -17.94 -0.01
C MET A 198 3.91 -16.56 0.60
N VAL A 199 4.44 -16.31 1.80
CA VAL A 199 4.34 -15.00 2.48
C VAL A 199 5.12 -13.93 1.71
N ARG A 200 6.29 -14.26 1.15
CA ARG A 200 7.06 -13.35 0.28
C ARG A 200 6.23 -12.89 -0.92
N ASP A 201 5.61 -13.84 -1.63
CA ASP A 201 4.84 -13.55 -2.83
C ASP A 201 3.55 -12.78 -2.50
N ALA A 202 2.90 -13.09 -1.37
CA ALA A 202 1.78 -12.33 -0.83
C ALA A 202 2.17 -10.87 -0.54
N MET A 203 3.33 -10.65 0.09
CA MET A 203 3.91 -9.34 0.37
C MET A 203 4.15 -8.53 -0.91
N LEU A 204 4.75 -9.15 -1.93
CA LEU A 204 4.98 -8.48 -3.20
C LEU A 204 3.67 -8.09 -3.90
N CYS A 205 2.69 -9.01 -3.98
CA CYS A 205 1.40 -8.74 -4.62
C CYS A 205 0.61 -7.63 -3.90
N ALA A 206 0.53 -7.70 -2.57
CA ALA A 206 -0.19 -6.72 -1.77
C ALA A 206 0.50 -5.34 -1.79
N LYS A 207 1.84 -5.31 -1.83
CA LYS A 207 2.61 -4.09 -2.04
C LYS A 207 2.25 -3.42 -3.37
N ILE A 208 2.22 -4.17 -4.48
CA ILE A 208 1.81 -3.63 -5.78
C ILE A 208 0.41 -3.00 -5.71
N CYS A 209 -0.54 -3.67 -5.06
CA CYS A 209 -1.89 -3.15 -4.87
C CYS A 209 -1.91 -1.85 -4.06
N SER A 210 -1.17 -1.77 -2.96
CA SER A 210 -1.05 -0.56 -2.13
C SER A 210 -0.51 0.63 -2.92
N TYR A 211 0.52 0.42 -3.74
CA TYR A 211 1.05 1.47 -4.62
C TYR A 211 0.07 1.86 -5.72
N ALA A 212 -0.62 0.89 -6.35
CA ALA A 212 -1.65 1.19 -7.33
C ALA A 212 -2.74 2.11 -6.76
N GLN A 213 -3.22 1.81 -5.54
CA GLN A 213 -4.18 2.65 -4.81
C GLN A 213 -3.61 4.05 -4.54
N GLY A 214 -2.36 4.15 -4.07
CA GLY A 214 -1.70 5.44 -3.81
C GLY A 214 -1.58 6.32 -5.06
N PHE A 215 -1.21 5.75 -6.21
CA PHE A 215 -1.16 6.49 -7.47
C PHE A 215 -2.54 6.89 -7.98
N GLN A 216 -3.58 6.07 -7.77
CA GLN A 216 -4.96 6.45 -8.06
C GLN A 216 -5.43 7.64 -7.21
N ILE A 217 -5.07 7.70 -5.92
CA ILE A 217 -5.34 8.86 -5.06
C ILE A 217 -4.71 10.12 -5.66
N MET A 218 -3.44 10.05 -6.09
CA MET A 218 -2.76 11.20 -6.70
C MET A 218 -3.41 11.60 -8.04
N ARG A 219 -3.85 10.63 -8.86
CA ARG A 219 -4.54 10.88 -10.12
C ARG A 219 -5.90 11.56 -9.92
N ALA A 220 -6.70 11.09 -8.96
CA ALA A 220 -7.98 11.73 -8.63
C ALA A 220 -7.78 13.17 -8.12
N ALA A 221 -6.81 13.37 -7.22
CA ALA A 221 -6.49 14.70 -6.72
C ALA A 221 -6.01 15.64 -7.83
N ALA A 222 -5.22 15.12 -8.78
CA ALA A 222 -4.77 15.89 -9.93
C ALA A 222 -5.94 16.33 -10.81
N ALA A 223 -6.90 15.45 -11.07
CA ALA A 223 -8.11 15.79 -11.83
C ALA A 223 -8.95 16.87 -11.13
N GLU A 224 -9.18 16.71 -9.82
CA GLU A 224 -9.95 17.67 -9.00
C GLU A 224 -9.28 19.05 -8.94
N GLN A 225 -7.95 19.09 -8.82
CA GLN A 225 -7.19 20.32 -8.61
C GLN A 225 -6.65 20.95 -9.91
N GLY A 226 -6.89 20.31 -11.06
CA GLY A 226 -6.32 20.73 -12.35
C GLY A 226 -4.80 20.64 -12.40
N TRP A 227 -4.19 19.70 -11.66
CA TRP A 227 -2.74 19.43 -11.72
C TRP A 227 -2.42 18.44 -12.84
N THR A 228 -1.21 18.54 -13.39
CA THR A 228 -0.67 17.61 -14.39
C THR A 228 0.60 16.94 -13.85
N PRO A 229 0.51 16.08 -12.83
CA PRO A 229 1.68 15.47 -12.22
C PRO A 229 2.38 14.52 -13.19
N ASP A 230 3.71 14.57 -13.21
CA ASP A 230 4.52 13.55 -13.87
C ASP A 230 4.73 12.39 -12.89
N PHE A 231 3.96 11.31 -13.06
CA PHE A 231 4.03 10.12 -12.20
C PHE A 231 5.35 9.36 -12.33
N ALA A 232 6.00 9.39 -13.50
CA ALA A 232 7.32 8.80 -13.66
C ALA A 232 8.33 9.58 -12.80
N THR A 233 8.27 10.92 -12.83
CA THR A 233 9.12 11.76 -11.98
C THR A 233 8.83 11.59 -10.49
N ILE A 234 7.56 11.50 -10.08
CA ILE A 234 7.20 11.21 -8.67
C ILE A 234 7.81 9.87 -8.22
N ALA A 235 7.69 8.82 -9.02
CA ALA A 235 8.29 7.53 -8.71
C ALA A 235 9.83 7.63 -8.65
N ARG A 236 10.46 8.35 -9.59
CA ARG A 236 11.91 8.55 -9.62
C ARG A 236 12.45 9.20 -8.36
N ILE A 237 11.78 10.24 -7.84
CA ILE A 237 12.23 10.95 -6.63
C ILE A 237 11.98 10.18 -5.34
N TRP A 238 11.16 9.12 -5.37
CA TRP A 238 10.98 8.21 -4.23
C TRP A 238 12.02 7.07 -4.19
N ARG A 239 12.80 6.84 -5.26
CA ARG A 239 13.84 5.78 -5.31
C ARG A 239 14.99 5.96 -4.30
N GLY A 240 15.19 7.16 -3.75
CA GLY A 240 16.26 7.47 -2.79
C GLY A 240 15.85 8.51 -1.75
N GLY A 241 16.55 8.55 -0.62
CA GLY A 241 16.34 9.51 0.47
C GLY A 241 15.08 9.32 1.31
N CYS A 242 13.96 8.90 0.71
CA CYS A 242 12.70 8.70 1.41
C CYS A 242 12.61 7.34 2.14
N ILE A 243 11.57 7.14 2.96
CA ILE A 243 11.42 5.90 3.76
C ILE A 243 11.02 4.72 2.89
N ILE A 244 10.15 4.93 1.91
CA ILE A 244 9.65 3.87 1.02
C ILE A 244 10.63 3.52 -0.11
N ARG A 245 11.87 4.03 -0.06
CA ARG A 245 12.86 3.82 -1.13
C ARG A 245 13.15 2.34 -1.34
N ALA A 246 13.07 1.92 -2.60
CA ALA A 246 13.15 0.54 -3.02
C ALA A 246 13.48 0.45 -4.50
N ARG A 247 14.15 -0.64 -4.93
CA ARG A 247 14.30 -0.95 -6.37
C ARG A 247 12.94 -1.05 -7.07
N PHE A 248 11.91 -1.48 -6.34
CA PHE A 248 10.51 -1.52 -6.77
C PHE A 248 10.03 -0.23 -7.47
N LEU A 249 10.50 0.94 -7.03
CA LEU A 249 10.07 2.23 -7.58
C LEU A 249 10.67 2.53 -8.96
N GLN A 250 11.76 1.86 -9.33
CA GLN A 250 12.26 1.90 -10.71
C GLN A 250 11.21 1.34 -11.66
N HIS A 251 10.60 0.19 -11.34
CA HIS A 251 9.59 -0.42 -12.17
C HIS A 251 8.34 0.46 -12.32
N ILE A 252 7.97 1.21 -11.27
CA ILE A 252 6.88 2.20 -11.35
C ILE A 252 7.27 3.36 -12.27
N ALA A 253 8.48 3.90 -12.12
CA ALA A 253 8.98 4.96 -12.99
C ALA A 253 9.01 4.52 -14.45
N ASP A 254 9.45 3.29 -14.73
CA ASP A 254 9.50 2.72 -16.08
C ASP A 254 8.10 2.53 -16.66
N ALA A 255 7.13 2.06 -15.86
CA ALA A 255 5.74 1.90 -16.27
C ALA A 255 5.14 3.24 -16.75
N TYR A 256 5.26 4.30 -15.94
CA TYR A 256 4.77 5.63 -16.33
C TYR A 256 5.62 6.32 -17.40
N THR A 257 6.88 5.88 -17.61
CA THR A 257 7.69 6.35 -18.74
C THR A 257 7.21 5.74 -20.05
N ARG A 258 6.78 4.47 -20.03
CA ARG A 258 6.20 3.79 -21.19
C ARG A 258 4.81 4.31 -21.52
N ASP A 259 3.99 4.55 -20.49
CA ASP A 259 2.63 5.06 -20.61
C ASP A 259 2.34 6.09 -19.51
N ALA A 260 2.46 7.37 -19.84
CA ALA A 260 2.20 8.47 -18.90
C ALA A 260 0.73 8.53 -18.48
N ASP A 261 -0.18 8.03 -19.31
CA ASP A 261 -1.62 8.06 -19.09
C ASP A 261 -2.14 6.78 -18.42
N LEU A 262 -1.26 5.84 -18.08
CA LEU A 262 -1.57 4.55 -17.46
C LEU A 262 -2.57 4.70 -16.30
N PRO A 263 -3.83 4.24 -16.45
CA PRO A 263 -4.87 4.57 -15.47
C PRO A 263 -4.65 3.87 -14.12
N ASN A 264 -3.96 2.73 -14.13
CA ASN A 264 -3.64 1.96 -12.93
C ASN A 264 -2.38 1.11 -13.14
N LEU A 265 -1.52 1.03 -12.12
CA LEU A 265 -0.30 0.22 -12.16
C LEU A 265 -0.56 -1.27 -12.41
N LEU A 266 -1.71 -1.78 -12.01
CA LEU A 266 -2.11 -3.17 -12.26
C LEU A 266 -2.26 -3.52 -13.75
N LEU A 267 -2.34 -2.51 -14.63
CA LEU A 267 -2.48 -2.69 -16.08
C LEU A 267 -1.14 -2.66 -16.82
N ASP A 268 -0.04 -2.28 -16.15
CA ASP A 268 1.29 -2.41 -16.73
C ASP A 268 1.72 -3.88 -16.76
N ALA A 269 2.36 -4.29 -17.85
CA ALA A 269 2.71 -5.68 -18.12
C ALA A 269 3.63 -6.30 -17.05
N HIS A 270 4.57 -5.54 -16.49
CA HIS A 270 5.49 -6.06 -15.46
C HIS A 270 4.74 -6.36 -14.16
N PHE A 271 3.89 -5.44 -13.71
CA PHE A 271 3.12 -5.62 -12.48
C PHE A 271 2.03 -6.69 -12.64
N ALA A 272 1.35 -6.74 -13.79
CA ALA A 272 0.38 -7.78 -14.10
C ALA A 272 1.02 -9.19 -14.05
N GLN A 273 2.19 -9.37 -14.68
CA GLN A 273 2.92 -10.65 -14.66
C GLN A 273 3.40 -11.02 -13.25
N THR A 274 3.85 -10.04 -12.47
CA THR A 274 4.31 -10.28 -11.09
C THR A 274 3.16 -10.73 -10.19
N ILE A 275 1.98 -10.11 -10.31
CA ILE A 275 0.79 -10.55 -9.58
C ILE A 275 0.32 -11.92 -10.07
N ASP A 276 0.32 -12.19 -11.38
CA ASP A 276 -0.10 -13.48 -11.91
C ASP A 276 0.77 -14.63 -11.36
N ALA A 277 2.09 -14.41 -11.28
CA ALA A 277 3.02 -15.37 -10.70
C ALA A 277 2.82 -15.60 -9.19
N GLY A 278 2.42 -14.56 -8.44
CA GLY A 278 2.34 -14.62 -6.97
C GLY A 278 0.93 -14.85 -6.39
N GLN A 279 -0.14 -14.60 -7.15
CA GLN A 279 -1.50 -14.51 -6.59
C GLN A 279 -2.01 -15.83 -5.98
N ALA A 280 -1.57 -16.99 -6.48
CA ALA A 280 -1.97 -18.27 -5.90
C ALA A 280 -1.44 -18.42 -4.47
N ASN A 281 -0.17 -18.09 -4.26
CA ASN A 281 0.47 -18.09 -2.96
C ASN A 281 -0.15 -17.05 -2.03
N TRP A 282 -0.45 -15.86 -2.58
CA TRP A 282 -1.13 -14.80 -1.85
C TRP A 282 -2.50 -15.22 -1.31
N ARG A 283 -3.33 -15.88 -2.14
CA ARG A 283 -4.63 -16.41 -1.73
C ARG A 283 -4.51 -17.44 -0.63
N GLU A 284 -3.54 -18.35 -0.75
CA GLU A 284 -3.27 -19.33 0.29
C GLU A 284 -2.85 -18.67 1.61
N VAL A 285 -1.99 -17.64 1.58
CA VAL A 285 -1.60 -16.90 2.79
C VAL A 285 -2.81 -16.26 3.48
N VAL A 286 -3.68 -15.58 2.72
CA VAL A 286 -4.91 -15.00 3.28
C VAL A 286 -5.82 -16.08 3.86
N GLY A 287 -5.97 -17.21 3.18
CA GLY A 287 -6.75 -18.35 3.65
C GLY A 287 -6.17 -18.98 4.93
N ILE A 288 -4.85 -19.17 5.00
CA ILE A 288 -4.13 -19.69 6.16
C ILE A 288 -4.28 -18.72 7.33
N ALA A 289 -4.07 -17.42 7.12
CA ALA A 289 -4.21 -16.39 8.14
C ALA A 289 -5.61 -16.43 8.79
N ALA A 290 -6.65 -16.50 7.95
CA ALA A 290 -8.04 -16.59 8.42
C ALA A 290 -8.30 -17.89 9.20
N ARG A 291 -7.86 -19.05 8.69
CA ARG A 291 -8.03 -20.35 9.38
C ARG A 291 -7.26 -20.43 10.71
N ALA A 292 -6.08 -19.81 10.79
CA ALA A 292 -5.22 -19.81 11.97
C ALA A 292 -5.57 -18.71 12.99
N GLY A 293 -6.49 -17.79 12.65
CA GLY A 293 -6.82 -16.65 13.51
C GLY A 293 -5.65 -15.66 13.67
N VAL A 294 -4.84 -15.50 12.63
CA VAL A 294 -3.76 -14.50 12.55
C VAL A 294 -4.27 -13.32 11.74
N PRO A 295 -4.39 -12.11 12.32
CA PRO A 295 -4.90 -10.95 11.60
C PRO A 295 -3.99 -10.55 10.44
N ALA A 296 -4.56 -10.44 9.24
CA ALA A 296 -3.87 -10.02 8.03
C ALA A 296 -4.70 -8.99 7.23
N PRO A 297 -5.09 -7.85 7.84
CA PRO A 297 -6.04 -6.91 7.23
C PRO A 297 -5.51 -6.28 5.94
N SER A 298 -4.20 -5.98 5.84
CA SER A 298 -3.62 -5.39 4.63
C SER A 298 -3.48 -6.41 3.52
N PHE A 299 -3.09 -7.66 3.83
CA PHE A 299 -3.10 -8.74 2.84
C PHE A 299 -4.50 -9.03 2.31
N ALA A 300 -5.49 -9.13 3.19
CA ALA A 300 -6.86 -9.44 2.81
C ALA A 300 -7.51 -8.30 2.02
N SER A 301 -7.35 -7.05 2.45
CA SER A 301 -7.92 -5.88 1.76
C SER A 301 -7.28 -5.64 0.39
N ALA A 302 -5.98 -5.86 0.25
CA ALA A 302 -5.31 -5.81 -1.05
C ALA A 302 -5.85 -6.89 -2.00
N LEU A 303 -6.12 -8.10 -1.51
CA LEU A 303 -6.66 -9.20 -2.31
C LEU A 303 -8.09 -8.90 -2.77
N ALA A 304 -8.92 -8.40 -1.84
CA ALA A 304 -10.26 -7.96 -2.14
C ALA A 304 -10.27 -6.82 -3.17
N TYR A 305 -9.35 -5.86 -3.07
CA TYR A 305 -9.16 -4.81 -4.06
C TYR A 305 -8.80 -5.38 -5.43
N TYR A 306 -7.81 -6.29 -5.51
CA TYR A 306 -7.40 -6.92 -6.76
C TYR A 306 -8.55 -7.69 -7.43
N ASP A 307 -9.26 -8.53 -6.67
CA ASP A 307 -10.39 -9.31 -7.19
C ASP A 307 -11.57 -8.42 -7.58
N SER A 308 -11.78 -7.31 -6.88
CA SER A 308 -12.82 -6.34 -7.25
C SER A 308 -12.45 -5.59 -8.53
N TYR A 309 -11.19 -5.17 -8.67
CA TYR A 309 -10.72 -4.35 -9.78
C TYR A 309 -10.70 -5.10 -11.11
N ARG A 310 -10.43 -6.41 -11.09
CA ARG A 310 -10.44 -7.27 -12.29
C ARG A 310 -11.82 -7.85 -12.63
N CYS A 311 -12.85 -7.54 -11.84
CA CYS A 311 -14.20 -8.08 -12.04
C CYS A 311 -15.01 -7.13 -12.93
N GLU A 312 -15.38 -7.58 -14.14
CA GLU A 312 -16.23 -6.81 -15.06
C GLU A 312 -17.58 -6.43 -14.43
N ARG A 313 -18.18 -7.35 -13.65
CA ARG A 313 -19.49 -7.15 -13.04
C ARG A 313 -19.49 -7.46 -11.55
N LEU A 314 -19.41 -6.42 -10.74
CA LEU A 314 -19.56 -6.48 -9.29
C LEU A 314 -21.03 -6.63 -8.84
N PRO A 315 -21.27 -7.09 -7.60
CA PRO A 315 -22.62 -7.19 -7.03
C PRO A 315 -23.28 -5.83 -6.74
N ALA A 316 -22.65 -4.71 -7.09
CA ALA A 316 -23.18 -3.36 -6.92
C ALA A 316 -24.51 -3.11 -7.67
N SER A 317 -24.87 -3.96 -8.64
CA SER A 317 -26.21 -3.95 -9.25
C SER A 317 -27.33 -4.21 -8.24
N LEU A 318 -27.12 -5.11 -7.26
CA LEU A 318 -28.08 -5.33 -6.18
C LEU A 318 -28.11 -4.13 -5.22
N LEU A 319 -26.96 -3.53 -4.94
CA LEU A 319 -26.86 -2.32 -4.12
C LEU A 319 -27.68 -1.17 -4.74
N GLN A 320 -27.57 -0.97 -6.05
CA GLN A 320 -28.39 0.03 -6.76
C GLN A 320 -29.88 -0.31 -6.69
N ALA A 321 -30.26 -1.56 -6.92
CA ALA A 321 -31.66 -2.00 -6.81
C ALA A 321 -32.22 -1.77 -5.39
N GLN A 322 -31.45 -2.03 -4.34
CA GLN A 322 -31.84 -1.76 -2.96
C GLN A 322 -32.08 -0.26 -2.73
N ARG A 323 -31.15 0.60 -3.18
CA ARG A 323 -31.27 2.06 -3.06
C ARG A 323 -32.48 2.60 -3.79
N ASP A 324 -32.75 2.09 -4.99
CA ASP A 324 -33.95 2.45 -5.74
C ASP A 324 -35.23 1.99 -5.03
N TYR A 325 -35.20 0.79 -4.41
CA TYR A 325 -36.32 0.23 -3.66
C TYR A 325 -36.73 1.10 -2.48
N PHE A 326 -35.82 1.37 -1.54
CA PHE A 326 -36.20 2.03 -0.28
C PHE A 326 -36.21 3.56 -0.38
N GLY A 327 -35.56 4.13 -1.40
CA GLY A 327 -35.29 5.57 -1.45
C GLY A 327 -35.45 6.24 -2.82
N SER A 328 -35.98 5.53 -3.81
CA SER A 328 -36.16 6.06 -5.19
C SER A 328 -34.90 6.72 -5.74
N HIS A 329 -33.72 6.17 -5.40
CA HIS A 329 -32.44 6.75 -5.78
C HIS A 329 -32.06 6.57 -7.25
N THR A 330 -32.94 5.94 -8.05
CA THR A 330 -32.74 5.61 -9.46
C THR A 330 -31.55 4.66 -9.71
N TYR A 331 -31.47 4.11 -10.92
CA TYR A 331 -30.37 3.27 -11.39
C TYR A 331 -30.17 3.40 -12.90
N GLU A 332 -28.98 3.05 -13.38
CA GLU A 332 -28.69 2.94 -14.82
C GLU A 332 -28.78 1.47 -15.26
N ARG A 333 -29.00 1.24 -16.56
CA ARG A 333 -29.13 -0.11 -17.13
C ARG A 333 -27.95 -0.48 -18.02
N THR A 334 -27.65 -1.78 -18.10
CA THR A 334 -26.56 -2.30 -18.96
C THR A 334 -26.90 -2.30 -20.45
N ASP A 335 -28.19 -2.23 -20.79
CA ASP A 335 -28.72 -2.22 -22.15
C ASP A 335 -29.07 -0.81 -22.64
N ARG A 336 -28.64 0.24 -21.92
CA ARG A 336 -28.92 1.65 -22.22
C ARG A 336 -27.64 2.49 -22.13
N PRO A 337 -27.58 3.64 -22.82
CA PRO A 337 -26.48 4.58 -22.68
C PRO A 337 -26.22 4.98 -21.22
N ARG A 338 -24.94 5.13 -20.86
CA ARG A 338 -24.52 5.66 -19.56
C ARG A 338 -25.08 7.07 -19.36
N GLY A 339 -25.56 7.36 -18.16
CA GLY A 339 -26.21 8.63 -17.81
C GLY A 339 -27.74 8.62 -17.96
N GLU A 340 -28.34 7.56 -18.50
CA GLU A 340 -29.80 7.37 -18.48
C GLU A 340 -30.23 6.66 -17.18
N PHE A 341 -31.04 7.35 -16.38
CA PHE A 341 -31.52 6.86 -15.09
C PHE A 341 -32.96 6.39 -15.16
N PHE A 342 -33.25 5.34 -14.39
CA PHE A 342 -34.54 4.68 -14.32
C PHE A 342 -34.94 4.52 -12.86
N HIS A 343 -36.25 4.55 -12.59
CA HIS A 343 -36.83 4.21 -11.30
C HIS A 343 -37.87 3.11 -11.51
N LEU A 344 -37.82 2.06 -10.70
CA LEU A 344 -38.85 1.03 -10.67
C LEU A 344 -39.81 1.31 -9.50
N GLU A 345 -41.12 1.34 -9.74
CA GLU A 345 -42.08 1.47 -8.63
C GLU A 345 -42.26 0.13 -7.91
N TRP A 346 -41.32 -0.20 -7.02
CA TRP A 346 -41.19 -1.53 -6.41
C TRP A 346 -42.42 -2.02 -5.63
N THR A 347 -43.20 -1.09 -5.06
CA THR A 347 -44.39 -1.34 -4.24
C THR A 347 -45.69 -1.29 -5.05
N THR A 348 -45.66 -0.81 -6.28
CA THR A 348 -46.82 -0.75 -7.17
C THR A 348 -47.02 -2.10 -7.88
N GLU A 349 -48.27 -2.52 -8.02
CA GLU A 349 -48.61 -3.72 -8.79
C GLU A 349 -48.10 -3.59 -10.23
N GLY A 350 -47.47 -4.64 -10.75
CA GLY A 350 -46.84 -4.63 -12.07
C GLY A 350 -45.48 -3.92 -12.13
N ARG A 351 -45.06 -3.25 -11.05
CA ARG A 351 -43.75 -2.56 -10.91
C ARG A 351 -43.39 -1.75 -12.15
N PRO A 352 -44.19 -0.74 -12.53
CA PRO A 352 -43.89 0.08 -13.69
C PRO A 352 -42.51 0.75 -13.53
N GLN A 353 -41.78 0.86 -14.64
CA GLN A 353 -40.50 1.56 -14.70
C GLN A 353 -40.70 2.93 -15.34
N SER A 354 -40.19 3.99 -14.72
CA SER A 354 -40.11 5.34 -15.29
C SER A 354 -38.66 5.70 -15.63
N GLY A 355 -38.47 6.60 -16.60
CA GLY A 355 -37.18 7.27 -16.82
C GLY A 355 -37.13 8.54 -15.97
N ALA A 356 -35.98 8.79 -15.34
CA ALA A 356 -35.76 9.98 -14.50
C ALA A 356 -35.13 11.12 -15.30
#